data_AF-A0A7W3XVW7-F1
#
_entry.id   AF-A0A7W3XVW7-F1
#
_cell.length_a   1.000
_cell.length_b   1.000
_cell.length_c   1.000
_cell.angle_alpha   90.00
_cell.angle_beta   90.00
_cell.angle_gamma   90.00
#
_symmetry.space_group_name_H-M   'P 1'
#
loop_
_entity.id
_entity.type
_entity.pdbx_description
1 polymer ?
#
loop_
_entity_poly.entity_id
_entity_poly.type
_entity_poly.pdbx_seq_one_letter_code
_entity_poly.pdbx_strand_id
1 'polypeptide(L)'
;MVTTDWGRDTAPHPVSAGRTHRTELERDRLPEVRELVEFGWTLVPDSALWCFLPCLWPAPARTWVPDRSTVWVTETRTDATGRITDVRCVPMGEEERRREEAEVNALLAGAGVPPRPPGRVWLLRPVGDHAGVEAVVEHVLALARPRDLDHLCPGLVELWVDELRRASAAPDRRGGDGR
;
A
#
# COMPACT_ATOMS: atom_id res chain seq x y z
N MET A 1 5.55 -15.80 -16.33
CA MET A 1 6.28 -15.26 -15.17
C MET A 1 5.50 -14.07 -14.65
N VAL A 2 5.17 -14.08 -13.35
CA VAL A 2 4.45 -13.00 -12.66
C VAL A 2 5.35 -11.76 -12.65
N THR A 3 4.94 -10.66 -13.27
CA THR A 3 5.75 -9.44 -13.26
C THR A 3 5.42 -8.64 -11.99
N THR A 4 6.10 -8.96 -10.90
CA THR A 4 6.10 -8.14 -9.68
C THR A 4 7.22 -7.11 -9.77
N ASP A 5 6.91 -5.83 -9.68
CA ASP A 5 7.90 -4.76 -9.74
C ASP A 5 7.50 -3.62 -8.80
N TRP A 6 8.40 -3.22 -7.92
CA TRP A 6 8.19 -2.09 -7.02
C TRP A 6 8.53 -0.73 -7.64
N GLY A 7 9.03 -0.67 -8.87
CA GLY A 7 9.58 0.57 -9.43
C GLY A 7 10.69 1.11 -8.55
N ARG A 8 11.69 0.28 -8.18
CA ARG A 8 12.77 0.72 -7.28
C ARG A 8 13.49 1.96 -7.82
N ASP A 9 13.65 2.03 -9.13
CA ASP A 9 14.36 3.12 -9.81
C ASP A 9 13.43 4.28 -10.22
N THR A 10 12.13 4.24 -9.89
CA THR A 10 11.23 5.35 -10.19
C THR A 10 11.44 6.48 -9.19
N ALA A 11 11.48 7.71 -9.68
CA ALA A 11 11.51 8.91 -8.84
C ALA A 11 10.20 9.06 -8.03
N PRO A 12 10.24 9.71 -6.86
CA PRO A 12 9.02 10.07 -6.13
C PRO A 12 8.14 11.00 -6.97
N HIS A 13 6.85 11.05 -6.65
CA HIS A 13 5.92 11.96 -7.28
C HIS A 13 6.39 13.43 -7.10
N PRO A 14 6.39 14.26 -8.17
CA PRO A 14 6.89 15.64 -8.11
C PRO A 14 6.26 16.52 -7.04
N VAL A 15 5.03 16.20 -6.61
CA VAL A 15 4.33 16.90 -5.51
C VAL A 15 5.11 16.92 -4.19
N SER A 16 5.98 15.93 -3.97
CA SER A 16 6.84 15.85 -2.79
C SER A 16 8.15 16.63 -2.94
N ALA A 17 8.39 17.28 -4.09
CA ALA A 17 9.61 18.05 -4.32
C ALA A 17 9.79 19.13 -3.24
N GLY A 18 11.00 19.19 -2.68
CA GLY A 18 11.35 20.13 -1.61
C GLY A 18 10.85 19.75 -0.21
N ARG A 19 10.06 18.68 -0.05
CA ARG A 19 9.56 18.20 1.24
C ARG A 19 10.52 17.15 1.82
N THR A 20 11.50 17.59 2.61
CA THR A 20 12.63 16.73 3.04
C THR A 20 12.61 16.32 4.52
N HIS A 21 12.04 17.12 5.42
CA HIS A 21 12.07 16.86 6.87
C HIS A 21 11.01 15.84 7.32
N ARG A 22 11.19 15.13 8.44
CA ARG A 22 10.07 14.37 9.02
C ARG A 22 9.02 15.30 9.61
N THR A 23 7.81 14.79 9.76
CA THR A 23 6.68 15.49 10.38
C THR A 23 6.04 14.62 11.44
N GLU A 24 5.40 15.25 12.42
CA GLU A 24 4.60 14.57 13.45
C GLU A 24 3.24 14.06 12.94
N LEU A 25 2.98 14.21 11.64
CA LEU A 25 1.74 13.82 10.98
C LEU A 25 1.74 12.33 10.61
N GLU A 26 0.56 11.73 10.66
CA GLU A 26 0.27 10.43 10.07
C GLU A 26 0.25 10.51 8.54
N ARG A 27 0.32 9.36 7.87
CA ARG A 27 0.49 9.27 6.40
C ARG A 27 -0.63 9.94 5.61
N ASP A 28 -1.88 9.72 6.00
CA ASP A 28 -3.07 10.31 5.40
C ASP A 28 -3.18 11.82 5.63
N ARG A 29 -2.49 12.35 6.64
CA ARG A 29 -2.42 13.78 6.98
C ARG A 29 -1.31 14.52 6.23
N LEU A 30 -0.41 13.82 5.55
CA LEU A 30 0.67 14.45 4.79
C LEU A 30 0.10 15.32 3.65
N PRO A 31 0.58 16.57 3.47
CA PRO A 31 0.10 17.46 2.41
C PRO A 31 0.17 16.84 1.01
N GLU A 32 1.27 16.18 0.67
CA GLU A 32 1.44 15.46 -0.61
C GLU A 32 0.43 14.35 -0.81
N VAL A 33 0.09 13.62 0.25
CA VAL A 33 -0.86 12.50 0.16
C VAL A 33 -2.25 13.06 -0.04
N ARG A 34 -2.64 14.08 0.72
CA ARG A 34 -3.94 14.74 0.57
C ARG A 34 -4.12 15.36 -0.81
N GLU A 35 -3.10 16.05 -1.31
CA GLU A 35 -3.11 16.66 -2.64
C GLU A 35 -3.28 15.57 -3.72
N LEU A 36 -2.54 14.46 -3.63
CA LEU A 36 -2.72 13.35 -4.57
C LEU A 36 -4.12 12.71 -4.45
N VAL A 37 -4.67 12.59 -3.24
CA VAL A 37 -6.02 12.09 -3.05
C VAL A 37 -7.06 12.98 -3.74
N GLU A 38 -6.90 14.30 -3.66
CA GLU A 38 -7.74 15.25 -4.41
C GLU A 38 -7.62 15.05 -5.93
N PHE A 39 -6.47 14.60 -6.43
CA PHE A 39 -6.24 14.23 -7.83
C PHE A 39 -6.62 12.76 -8.17
N GLY A 40 -7.45 12.13 -7.35
CA GLY A 40 -8.02 10.80 -7.61
C GLY A 40 -7.05 9.64 -7.37
N TRP A 41 -6.00 9.85 -6.58
CA TRP A 41 -5.17 8.76 -6.07
C TRP A 41 -5.73 8.20 -4.76
N THR A 42 -5.56 6.92 -4.51
CA THR A 42 -5.94 6.25 -3.25
C THR A 42 -4.69 5.89 -2.48
N LEU A 43 -4.60 6.34 -1.22
CA LEU A 43 -3.54 5.93 -0.30
C LEU A 43 -3.67 4.43 -0.02
N VAL A 44 -2.56 3.69 -0.18
CA VAL A 44 -2.53 2.26 0.16
C VAL A 44 -2.46 2.09 1.67
N PRO A 45 -3.43 1.40 2.31
CA PRO A 45 -3.40 1.10 3.73
C PRO A 45 -2.22 0.17 4.09
N ASP A 46 -1.77 0.27 5.34
CA ASP A 46 -0.68 -0.58 5.87
C ASP A 46 -1.07 -2.02 6.21
N SER A 47 -2.33 -2.39 6.01
CA SER A 47 -2.78 -3.75 6.28
C SER A 47 -2.08 -4.78 5.38
N ALA A 48 -1.88 -6.00 5.90
CA ALA A 48 -1.20 -7.08 5.20
C ALA A 48 -1.82 -7.44 3.83
N LEU A 49 -3.13 -7.23 3.66
CA LEU A 49 -3.84 -7.46 2.40
C LEU A 49 -3.56 -6.40 1.32
N TRP A 50 -3.03 -5.23 1.70
CA TRP A 50 -2.84 -4.09 0.80
C TRP A 50 -1.39 -3.78 0.53
N CYS A 51 -0.50 -4.12 1.47
CA CYS A 51 0.89 -3.69 1.44
C CYS A 51 1.66 -4.16 0.20
N PHE A 52 1.26 -5.27 -0.43
CA PHE A 52 1.89 -5.84 -1.63
C PHE A 52 1.34 -5.30 -2.95
N LEU A 53 0.13 -4.71 -2.96
CA LEU A 53 -0.55 -4.28 -4.19
C LEU A 53 0.29 -3.35 -5.08
N PRO A 54 1.07 -2.38 -4.55
CA PRO A 54 1.87 -1.51 -5.41
C PRO A 54 2.86 -2.25 -6.30
N CYS A 55 3.35 -3.42 -5.87
CA CYS A 55 4.28 -4.20 -6.69
C CYS A 55 3.61 -4.92 -7.85
N LEU A 56 2.30 -5.13 -7.78
CA LEU A 56 1.50 -5.79 -8.81
C LEU A 56 0.79 -4.77 -9.71
N TRP A 57 0.54 -3.58 -9.17
CA TRP A 57 -0.22 -2.54 -9.85
C TRP A 57 0.50 -2.02 -11.10
N PRO A 58 -0.20 -1.73 -12.21
CA PRO A 58 0.41 -1.18 -13.41
C PRO A 58 1.18 0.11 -13.14
N ALA A 59 2.38 0.25 -13.74
CA ALA A 59 3.27 1.38 -13.52
C ALA A 59 2.60 2.77 -13.70
N PRO A 60 1.74 3.01 -14.72
CA PRO A 60 1.06 4.30 -14.89
C PRO A 60 -0.02 4.59 -13.83
N ALA A 61 -0.50 3.55 -13.14
CA ALA A 61 -1.58 3.62 -12.16
C ALA A 61 -1.07 3.51 -10.71
N ARG A 62 0.25 3.57 -10.50
CA ARG A 62 0.86 3.62 -9.17
C ARG A 62 1.85 4.77 -9.08
N THR A 63 1.96 5.36 -7.90
CA THR A 63 2.99 6.35 -7.59
C THR A 63 3.38 6.26 -6.13
N TRP A 64 4.42 6.99 -5.74
CA TRP A 64 4.85 7.04 -4.35
C TRP A 64 5.40 8.41 -3.97
N VAL A 65 5.36 8.70 -2.68
CA VAL A 65 6.02 9.86 -2.06
C VAL A 65 6.90 9.38 -0.90
N PRO A 66 7.96 10.12 -0.53
CA PRO A 66 8.78 9.77 0.62
C PRO A 66 7.94 9.70 1.90
N ASP A 67 8.12 8.65 2.68
CA ASP A 67 7.46 8.53 3.98
C ASP A 67 8.14 9.44 5.01
N ARG A 68 7.54 10.61 5.20
CA ARG A 68 7.93 11.61 6.21
C ARG A 68 7.06 11.54 7.48
N SER A 69 6.14 10.57 7.56
CA SER A 69 5.18 10.46 8.66
C SER A 69 5.84 10.01 9.97
N THR A 70 5.08 10.19 11.05
CA THR A 70 5.39 9.60 12.36
C THR A 70 4.30 8.58 12.70
N VAL A 71 4.72 7.35 12.95
CA VAL A 71 3.86 6.32 13.55
C VAL A 71 3.95 6.50 15.06
N TRP A 72 2.80 6.49 15.72
CA TRP A 72 2.69 6.65 17.16
C TRP A 72 2.34 5.31 17.78
N VAL A 73 3.02 4.96 18.88
CA VAL A 73 2.78 3.73 19.63
C VAL A 73 2.35 4.06 21.05
N THR A 74 1.49 3.22 21.61
CA THR A 74 1.06 3.34 23.00
C THR A 74 1.92 2.43 23.86
N GLU A 75 2.81 3.01 24.65
CA GLU A 75 3.58 2.31 25.65
C GLU A 75 2.75 2.20 26.94
N THR A 76 2.52 0.96 27.39
CA THR A 76 1.84 0.68 28.66
C THR A 76 2.84 0.09 29.63
N ARG A 77 2.95 0.67 30.83
CA ARG A 77 3.74 0.09 31.93
C ARG A 77 2.81 -0.59 32.92
N THR A 78 3.23 -1.75 33.39
CA THR A 78 2.52 -2.50 34.42
C THR A 78 3.39 -2.69 35.65
N ASP A 79 2.77 -2.81 36.82
CA ASP A 79 3.46 -3.27 38.03
C ASP A 79 3.60 -4.81 38.05
N ALA A 80 4.20 -5.33 39.13
CA ALA A 80 4.39 -6.77 39.33
C ALA A 80 3.08 -7.58 39.42
N THR A 81 1.94 -6.92 39.60
CA THR A 81 0.62 -7.56 39.63
C THR A 81 -0.09 -7.54 38.27
N GLY A 82 0.54 -6.95 37.25
CA GLY A 82 -0.05 -6.77 35.92
C GLY A 82 -1.00 -5.57 35.83
N ARG A 83 -1.08 -4.73 36.87
CA ARG A 83 -1.90 -3.53 36.84
C ARG A 83 -1.18 -2.42 36.06
N ILE A 84 -1.91 -1.75 35.17
CA ILE A 84 -1.40 -0.59 34.43
C ILE A 84 -1.05 0.53 35.42
N THR A 85 0.20 0.98 35.37
CA THR A 85 0.74 2.07 36.19
C THR A 85 1.03 3.34 35.39
N ASP A 86 1.21 3.22 34.07
CA ASP A 86 1.47 4.35 33.17
C ASP A 86 1.05 4.01 31.75
N VAL A 87 0.58 5.00 31.00
CA VAL A 87 0.25 4.90 29.57
C VAL A 87 0.76 6.15 28.88
N ARG A 88 1.62 5.98 27.88
CA ARG A 88 2.17 7.10 27.10
C ARG A 88 2.04 6.83 25.62
N CYS A 89 1.73 7.88 24.87
CA CYS A 89 1.83 7.87 23.42
C CYS A 89 3.18 8.46 23.03
N VAL A 90 4.00 7.69 22.34
CA VAL A 90 5.36 8.08 21.92
C VAL A 90 5.55 7.78 20.44
N PRO A 91 6.43 8.51 19.73
CA PRO A 91 6.77 8.16 18.36
C PRO A 91 7.48 6.81 18.34
N MET A 92 7.08 5.96 17.39
CA MET A 92 7.71 4.66 17.15
C MET A 92 9.21 4.83 16.87
N GLY A 93 10.02 4.06 17.57
CA GLY A 93 11.47 4.05 17.40
C GLY A 93 11.90 3.46 16.05
N GLU A 94 13.11 3.80 15.60
CA GLU A 94 13.62 3.29 14.32
C GLU A 94 13.87 1.76 14.32
N GLU A 95 14.20 1.19 15.48
CA GLU A 95 14.36 -0.26 15.60
C GLU A 95 13.02 -1.00 15.49
N GLU A 96 12.00 -0.50 16.17
CA GLU A 96 10.64 -1.05 16.11
C GLU A 96 10.09 -0.97 14.68
N ARG A 97 10.25 0.18 14.02
CA ARG A 97 9.89 0.35 12.60
C ARG A 97 10.61 -0.66 11.69
N ARG A 98 11.90 -0.89 11.91
CA ARG A 98 12.67 -1.89 11.13
C ARG A 98 12.17 -3.31 11.39
N ARG A 99 11.75 -3.63 12.62
CA ARG A 99 11.18 -4.93 12.97
C ARG A 99 9.85 -5.16 12.25
N GLU A 100 8.94 -4.19 12.28
CA GLU A 100 7.68 -4.27 11.54
C GLU A 100 7.90 -4.40 10.03
N GLU A 101 8.83 -3.63 9.46
CA GLU A 101 9.20 -3.78 8.03
C GLU A 101 9.76 -5.17 7.72
N ALA A 102 10.56 -5.75 8.61
CA ALA A 102 11.11 -7.10 8.44
C ALA A 102 10.01 -8.17 8.50
N GLU A 103 9.05 -8.05 9.42
CA GLU A 103 7.91 -8.96 9.56
C GLU A 103 7.02 -8.92 8.31
N VAL A 104 6.69 -7.73 7.82
CA VAL A 104 5.95 -7.59 6.56
C VAL A 104 6.72 -8.20 5.39
N ASN A 105 8.03 -7.94 5.27
CA ASN A 105 8.84 -8.50 4.20
C ASN A 105 8.97 -10.03 4.28
N ALA A 106 8.94 -10.62 5.47
CA ALA A 106 8.93 -12.07 5.64
C ALA A 106 7.61 -12.69 5.13
N LEU A 107 6.47 -12.04 5.40
CA LEU A 107 5.16 -12.44 4.86
C LEU A 107 5.14 -12.35 3.32
N LEU A 108 5.66 -11.25 2.76
CA LEU A 108 5.77 -11.06 1.30
C LEU A 108 6.63 -12.16 0.65
N ALA A 109 7.76 -12.50 1.27
CA ALA A 109 8.66 -13.53 0.77
C ALA A 109 7.97 -14.91 0.68
N GLY A 110 7.13 -15.26 1.67
CA GLY A 110 6.33 -16.49 1.64
C GLY A 110 5.36 -16.58 0.46
N ALA A 111 4.95 -15.44 -0.09
CA ALA A 111 4.08 -15.36 -1.28
C ALA A 111 4.85 -15.16 -2.59
N GLY A 112 6.19 -15.21 -2.57
CA GLY A 112 7.03 -14.97 -3.74
C GLY A 112 7.12 -13.50 -4.15
N VAL A 113 6.70 -12.57 -3.29
CA VAL A 113 6.77 -11.12 -3.55
C VAL A 113 8.13 -10.59 -3.08
N PRO A 114 8.87 -9.82 -3.91
CA PRO A 114 10.13 -9.22 -3.50
C PRO A 114 9.93 -8.22 -2.35
N PRO A 115 10.95 -7.97 -1.50
CA PRO A 115 10.82 -7.09 -0.35
C PRO A 115 10.44 -5.66 -0.75
N ARG A 116 9.57 -5.01 0.01
CA ARG A 116 9.12 -3.64 -0.27
C ARG A 116 10.28 -2.65 -0.09
N PRO A 117 10.44 -1.64 -0.97
CA PRO A 117 11.36 -0.54 -0.73
C PRO A 117 10.94 0.23 0.53
N PRO A 118 11.86 0.47 1.48
CA PRO A 118 11.52 1.19 2.71
C PRO A 118 11.26 2.68 2.43
N GLY A 119 10.58 3.34 3.37
CA GLY A 119 10.41 4.80 3.35
C GLY A 119 9.56 5.35 2.20
N ARG A 120 8.62 4.55 1.67
CA ARG A 120 7.69 4.96 0.61
C ARG A 120 6.25 4.85 1.08
N VAL A 121 5.49 5.92 0.87
CA VAL A 121 4.03 5.91 0.92
C VAL A 121 3.53 5.69 -0.51
N TRP A 122 2.82 4.59 -0.72
CA TRP A 122 2.30 4.20 -2.03
C TRP A 122 0.88 4.73 -2.23
N LEU A 123 0.61 5.18 -3.44
CA LEU A 123 -0.73 5.55 -3.86
C LEU A 123 -1.06 4.90 -5.21
N LEU A 124 -2.31 4.50 -5.37
CA LEU A 124 -2.81 3.78 -6.54
C LEU A 124 -3.95 4.53 -7.20
N ARG A 125 -4.15 4.31 -8.50
CA ARG A 125 -5.35 4.69 -9.24
C ARG A 125 -6.12 3.43 -9.64
N PRO A 126 -7.45 3.52 -9.82
CA PRO A 126 -8.21 2.41 -10.39
C PRO A 126 -7.63 2.00 -11.75
N VAL A 127 -7.81 0.73 -12.09
CA VAL A 127 -7.43 0.16 -13.38
C VAL A 127 -8.67 -0.40 -14.08
N GLY A 128 -8.69 -0.37 -15.41
CA GLY A 128 -9.85 -0.78 -16.20
C GLY A 128 -11.10 0.03 -15.90
N ASP A 129 -12.27 -0.62 -15.96
CA ASP A 129 -13.57 0.04 -15.78
C ASP A 129 -14.01 0.21 -14.31
N HIS A 130 -13.14 -0.14 -13.35
CA HIS A 130 -13.47 -0.07 -11.92
C HIS A 130 -13.60 1.38 -11.44
N ALA A 131 -14.58 1.65 -10.58
CA ALA A 131 -14.87 2.99 -10.07
C ALA A 131 -13.81 3.52 -9.08
N GLY A 132 -13.00 2.63 -8.49
CA GLY A 132 -11.99 2.95 -7.48
C GLY A 132 -11.08 1.76 -7.20
N VAL A 133 -10.02 1.98 -6.42
CA VAL A 133 -9.05 0.93 -6.06
C VAL A 133 -9.72 -0.14 -5.20
N GLU A 134 -10.59 0.26 -4.28
CA GLU A 134 -11.40 -0.62 -3.43
C GLU A 134 -12.24 -1.58 -4.28
N ALA A 135 -12.86 -1.09 -5.36
CA ALA A 135 -13.66 -1.92 -6.26
C ALA A 135 -12.83 -2.97 -7.01
N VAL A 136 -11.55 -2.69 -7.29
CA VAL A 136 -10.62 -3.69 -7.85
C VAL A 136 -10.30 -4.75 -6.79
N VAL A 137 -10.03 -4.32 -5.54
CA VAL A 137 -9.77 -5.22 -4.41
C VAL A 137 -10.95 -6.13 -4.13
N GLU A 138 -12.15 -5.57 -4.02
CA GLU A 138 -13.38 -6.34 -3.80
C GLU A 138 -13.62 -7.36 -4.91
N HIS A 139 -13.41 -6.98 -6.17
CA HIS A 139 -13.52 -7.89 -7.32
C HIS A 139 -12.55 -9.07 -7.20
N VAL A 140 -11.27 -8.80 -6.96
CA VAL A 140 -10.27 -9.89 -6.86
C VAL A 140 -10.54 -10.77 -5.63
N LEU A 141 -10.92 -10.19 -4.49
CA LEU A 141 -11.29 -10.96 -3.30
C LEU A 141 -12.55 -11.82 -3.50
N ALA A 142 -13.54 -11.33 -4.26
CA ALA A 142 -14.71 -12.12 -4.63
C ALA A 142 -14.33 -13.34 -5.49
N LEU A 143 -13.33 -13.18 -6.38
CA LEU A 143 -12.77 -14.28 -7.18
C LEU A 143 -11.87 -15.23 -6.37
N ALA A 144 -11.19 -14.71 -5.34
CA ALA A 144 -10.29 -15.48 -4.48
C ALA A 144 -11.06 -16.41 -3.52
N ARG A 145 -12.18 -15.94 -2.97
CA ARG A 145 -13.00 -16.66 -1.99
C ARG A 145 -13.41 -18.09 -2.39
N PRO A 146 -13.97 -18.36 -3.59
CA PRO A 146 -14.33 -19.73 -3.98
C PRO A 146 -13.12 -20.64 -4.22
N ARG A 147 -11.90 -20.10 -4.23
CA ARG A 147 -10.63 -20.82 -4.41
C ARG A 147 -9.87 -21.01 -3.09
N ASP A 148 -10.46 -20.61 -1.96
CA ASP A 148 -9.83 -20.67 -0.63
C ASP A 148 -8.50 -19.89 -0.56
N LEU A 149 -8.43 -18.76 -1.28
CA LEU A 149 -7.28 -17.86 -1.29
C LEU A 149 -7.55 -16.67 -0.36
N ASP A 150 -7.70 -16.93 0.93
CA ASP A 150 -8.08 -15.95 1.97
C ASP A 150 -6.88 -15.32 2.70
N HIS A 151 -5.67 -15.79 2.40
CA HIS A 151 -4.41 -15.31 2.97
C HIS A 151 -3.39 -15.03 1.87
N LEU A 152 -2.38 -14.22 2.20
CA LEU A 152 -1.29 -13.88 1.30
C LEU A 152 -0.47 -15.14 0.96
N CYS A 153 -0.58 -15.59 -0.28
CA CYS A 153 0.09 -16.77 -0.82
C CYS A 153 0.38 -16.60 -2.32
N PRO A 154 1.24 -17.44 -2.93
CA PRO A 154 1.57 -17.31 -4.35
C PRO A 154 0.34 -17.37 -5.28
N GLY A 155 -0.64 -18.23 -4.98
CA GLY A 155 -1.86 -18.34 -5.79
C GLY A 155 -2.73 -17.07 -5.77
N LEU A 156 -2.79 -16.37 -4.63
CA LEU A 156 -3.47 -15.07 -4.53
C LEU A 156 -2.73 -14.02 -5.37
N VAL A 157 -1.39 -14.00 -5.32
CA VAL A 157 -0.55 -13.07 -6.11
C VAL A 157 -0.72 -13.31 -7.62
N GLU A 158 -0.74 -14.57 -8.06
CA GLU A 158 -1.00 -14.93 -9.46
C GLU A 158 -2.37 -14.45 -9.93
N LEU A 159 -3.41 -14.67 -9.13
CA LEU A 159 -4.76 -14.19 -9.41
C LEU A 159 -4.79 -12.67 -9.56
N TRP A 160 -4.14 -11.93 -8.64
CA TRP A 160 -4.02 -10.48 -8.72
C TRP A 160 -3.37 -10.01 -10.02
N VAL A 161 -2.24 -10.61 -10.40
CA VAL A 161 -1.52 -10.22 -11.62
C VAL A 161 -2.35 -10.48 -12.88
N ASP A 162 -3.05 -11.62 -12.94
CA ASP A 162 -3.88 -11.94 -14.09
C ASP A 162 -5.07 -10.99 -14.22
N GLU A 163 -5.73 -10.66 -13.11
CA GLU A 163 -6.86 -9.71 -13.12
C GLU A 163 -6.41 -8.28 -13.46
N LEU A 164 -5.30 -7.80 -12.89
CA LEU A 164 -4.75 -6.47 -13.22
C LEU A 164 -4.31 -6.40 -14.69
N ARG A 165 -3.73 -7.48 -15.24
CA ARG A 165 -3.37 -7.54 -16.66
C ARG A 165 -4.61 -7.48 -17.56
N ARG A 166 -5.69 -8.20 -17.21
CA ARG A 166 -6.96 -8.16 -17.93
C ARG A 166 -7.58 -6.77 -17.90
N ALA A 167 -7.64 -6.15 -16.72
CA ALA A 167 -8.18 -4.80 -16.54
C ALA A 167 -7.39 -3.74 -17.33
N SER A 168 -6.06 -3.89 -17.41
CA SER A 168 -5.19 -2.95 -18.13
C SER A 168 -5.23 -3.12 -19.66
N ALA A 169 -5.68 -4.28 -20.16
CA ALA A 169 -5.77 -4.56 -21.59
C ALA A 169 -7.15 -4.22 -22.19
N ALA A 170 -8.16 -3.96 -21.35
CA ALA A 170 -9.47 -3.56 -21.83
C ALA A 170 -9.40 -2.14 -22.44
N PRO A 171 -9.81 -1.96 -23.71
CA PRO A 171 -9.85 -0.62 -24.30
C PRO A 171 -10.89 0.24 -23.57
N ASP A 172 -10.53 1.49 -23.30
CA ASP A 172 -11.39 2.48 -22.68
C ASP A 172 -12.66 2.67 -23.55
N ARG A 173 -13.77 2.04 -23.15
CA ARG A 173 -15.03 2.11 -23.89
C ARG A 173 -15.78 3.43 -23.65
N ARG A 174 -15.19 4.40 -22.93
CA ARG A 174 -15.81 5.69 -22.61
C ARG A 174 -15.51 6.81 -23.62
N GLY A 175 -15.17 6.46 -24.86
CA GLY A 175 -14.79 7.41 -25.92
C GLY A 175 -15.75 7.49 -27.11
N GLY A 176 -17.04 7.20 -26.94
CA GLY A 176 -17.98 7.19 -28.07
C GLY A 176 -19.43 7.43 -27.66
N ASP A 177 -19.78 8.68 -27.33
CA ASP A 177 -20.93 9.33 -27.94
C ASP A 177 -20.93 10.83 -27.62
N GLY A 178 -20.87 11.62 -28.68
CA GLY A 178 -20.85 13.07 -28.65
C GLY A 178 -20.86 13.59 -30.08
N ARG A 179 -21.96 13.32 -30.79
CA ARG A 179 -22.34 14.04 -32.01
C ARG A 179 -22.78 15.46 -31.66
#